data_AF-K3X5X4-F1
#
_entry.id   AF-K3X5X4-F1
#
_cell.length_a   1.000
_cell.length_b   1.000
_cell.length_c   1.000
_cell.angle_alpha   90.00
_cell.angle_beta   90.00
_cell.angle_gamma   90.00
#
_symmetry.space_group_name_H-M   'P 1'
#
loop_
_entity.id
_entity.type
_entity.pdbx_description
1 polymer ?
#
loop_
_entity_poly.entity_id
_entity_poly.type
_entity_poly.pdbx_seq_one_letter_code
_entity_poly.pdbx_strand_id
1 'polypeptide(L)'
;MLALRRAAASAAQKRAVFSVQTASLSADSLKDKERAAETAFFNKEDEKSLRRLLKKLKGQADVNDAPGLKSHVNHDVQGLKEITGLNLSQEQVNALLKWKHEH
;
A
#
# COMPACT_ATOMS: atom_id res chain seq x y z
N MET A 1 23.55 75.96 -44.07
CA MET A 1 22.95 75.82 -42.74
C MET A 1 22.26 74.47 -42.66
N LEU A 2 22.73 73.60 -41.78
CA LEU A 2 22.38 72.18 -41.65
C LEU A 2 20.88 71.95 -41.41
N ALA A 3 20.22 71.16 -42.25
CA ALA A 3 18.97 70.49 -41.90
C ALA A 3 19.27 69.06 -41.43
N LEU A 4 19.56 68.98 -40.15
CA LEU A 4 19.71 67.76 -39.35
C LEU A 4 18.30 67.25 -38.98
N ARG A 5 18.17 65.91 -38.81
CA ARG A 5 17.06 65.18 -38.16
C ARG A 5 15.96 64.76 -39.15
N ARG A 6 15.56 63.49 -39.25
CA ARG A 6 15.50 62.44 -38.23
C ARG A 6 15.32 61.09 -38.92
N ALA A 7 16.24 60.17 -38.67
CA ALA A 7 16.01 58.75 -38.84
C ALA A 7 15.06 58.27 -37.71
N ALA A 8 14.04 57.50 -38.06
CA ALA A 8 13.35 56.61 -37.14
C ALA A 8 13.03 55.34 -37.93
N ALA A 9 14.01 54.44 -37.92
CA ALA A 9 13.88 53.10 -38.43
C ALA A 9 12.69 52.41 -37.75
N SER A 10 11.81 51.86 -38.57
CA SER A 10 10.78 50.90 -38.18
C SER A 10 11.45 49.65 -37.60
N ALA A 11 11.62 49.59 -36.29
CA ALA A 11 11.97 48.38 -35.57
C ALA A 11 10.81 48.04 -34.64
N ALA A 12 9.79 47.37 -35.19
CA ALA A 12 8.76 46.70 -34.41
C ALA A 12 9.45 45.62 -33.56
N GLN A 13 9.82 45.98 -32.32
CA GLN A 13 10.30 45.04 -31.33
C GLN A 13 9.15 44.08 -30.99
N LYS A 14 9.18 42.90 -31.62
CA LYS A 14 8.43 41.73 -31.16
C LYS A 14 8.95 41.36 -29.76
N ARG A 15 8.37 41.97 -28.72
CA ARG A 15 8.53 41.47 -27.35
C ARG A 15 7.70 40.20 -27.22
N ALA A 16 8.36 39.07 -27.47
CA ALA A 16 7.86 37.78 -27.02
C ALA A 16 7.86 37.79 -25.48
N VAL A 17 6.71 38.06 -24.89
CA VAL A 17 6.44 37.74 -23.49
C VAL A 17 6.13 36.25 -23.43
N PHE A 18 7.18 35.44 -23.32
CA PHE A 18 7.04 34.09 -22.77
C PHE A 18 6.82 34.28 -21.27
N SER A 19 5.56 34.43 -20.84
CA SER A 19 5.24 34.25 -19.43
C SER A 19 5.35 32.77 -19.13
N VAL A 20 6.31 32.43 -18.28
CA VAL A 20 6.53 31.10 -17.75
C VAL A 20 5.34 30.77 -16.84
N GLN A 21 4.32 30.12 -17.40
CA GLN A 21 3.17 29.57 -16.68
C GLN A 21 3.48 28.19 -16.06
N THR A 22 4.69 27.97 -15.52
CA THR A 22 5.09 26.64 -15.00
C THR A 22 4.92 26.48 -13.49
N ALA A 23 4.51 27.54 -12.77
CA ALA A 23 4.42 27.50 -11.31
C ALA A 23 3.15 26.79 -10.78
N SER A 24 2.02 26.82 -11.48
CA SER A 24 0.78 26.18 -10.99
C SER A 24 0.75 24.66 -11.20
N LEU A 25 1.35 24.16 -12.30
CA LEU A 25 1.42 22.73 -12.58
C LEU A 25 2.28 21.97 -11.55
N SER A 26 3.23 22.65 -10.91
CA SER A 26 4.15 22.05 -9.93
C SER A 26 3.50 21.89 -8.55
N ALA A 27 2.68 22.85 -8.11
CA ALA A 27 2.04 22.81 -6.79
C ALA A 27 0.94 21.75 -6.70
N ASP A 28 0.11 21.61 -7.73
CA ASP A 28 -0.89 20.53 -7.80
C ASP A 28 -0.23 19.15 -7.83
N SER A 29 0.90 19.03 -8.56
CA SER A 29 1.66 17.77 -8.61
C SER A 29 2.31 17.37 -7.27
N LEU A 30 2.64 18.34 -6.41
CA LEU A 30 3.17 18.06 -5.07
C LEU A 30 2.06 17.61 -4.13
N LYS A 31 0.92 18.29 -4.15
CA LYS A 31 -0.26 17.93 -3.35
C LYS A 31 -0.79 16.53 -3.71
N ASP A 32 -0.76 16.17 -4.99
CA ASP A 32 -1.14 14.83 -5.44
C ASP A 32 -0.14 13.76 -4.97
N LYS A 33 1.16 14.06 -4.95
CA LYS A 33 2.19 13.16 -4.40
C LYS A 33 2.05 12.97 -2.90
N GLU A 34 1.78 14.03 -2.16
CA GLU A 34 1.52 13.97 -0.72
C GLU A 34 0.30 13.10 -0.42
N ARG A 35 -0.81 13.33 -1.13
CA ARG A 35 -2.03 12.53 -0.99
C ARG A 35 -1.82 11.05 -1.35
N ALA A 36 -1.03 10.77 -2.39
CA ALA A 36 -0.69 9.40 -2.76
C ALA A 36 0.17 8.72 -1.69
N ALA A 37 1.13 9.44 -1.11
CA ALA A 37 1.97 8.94 -0.02
C ALA A 37 1.16 8.68 1.25
N GLU A 38 0.25 9.60 1.62
CA GLU A 38 -0.68 9.42 2.74
C GLU A 38 -1.57 8.20 2.53
N THR A 39 -2.17 8.06 1.34
CA THR A 39 -3.04 6.91 1.02
C THR A 39 -2.26 5.60 1.14
N ALA A 40 -1.04 5.54 0.59
CA ALA A 40 -0.20 4.34 0.70
C ALA A 40 0.21 4.03 2.14
N PHE A 41 0.45 5.05 2.96
CA PHE A 41 0.81 4.89 4.37
C PHE A 41 -0.38 4.40 5.21
N PHE A 42 -1.52 5.08 5.12
CA PHE A 42 -2.72 4.71 5.89
C PHE A 42 -3.26 3.35 5.47
N ASN A 43 -3.20 3.00 4.18
CA ASN A 43 -3.56 1.64 3.75
C ASN A 43 -2.71 0.56 4.44
N LYS A 44 -1.41 0.79 4.65
CA LYS A 44 -0.54 -0.16 5.35
C LYS A 44 -0.83 -0.24 6.85
N GLU A 45 -1.06 0.90 7.50
CA GLU A 45 -1.41 0.91 8.92
C GLU A 45 -2.82 0.34 9.16
N ASP A 46 -3.75 0.54 8.24
CA ASP A 46 -5.08 -0.07 8.26
C ASP A 46 -5.00 -1.58 8.04
N GLU A 47 -4.17 -2.05 7.11
CA GLU A 47 -3.93 -3.48 6.94
C GLU A 47 -3.40 -4.09 8.25
N LYS A 48 -2.46 -3.43 8.90
CA LYS A 48 -1.89 -3.86 10.19
C LYS A 48 -2.92 -3.81 11.31
N SER A 49 -3.82 -2.83 11.32
CA SER A 49 -4.89 -2.72 12.31
C SER A 49 -5.93 -3.84 12.11
N LEU A 50 -6.28 -4.15 10.86
CA LEU A 50 -7.16 -5.26 10.49
C LEU A 50 -6.54 -6.62 10.84
N ARG A 51 -5.24 -6.82 10.58
CA ARG A 51 -4.51 -8.03 11.01
C ARG A 51 -4.57 -8.23 12.53
N ARG A 52 -4.40 -7.15 13.30
CA ARG A 52 -4.54 -7.19 14.78
C ARG A 52 -5.97 -7.51 15.21
N LEU A 53 -6.97 -6.95 14.54
CA LEU A 53 -8.37 -7.23 14.80
C LEU A 53 -8.70 -8.71 14.55
N LEU A 54 -8.26 -9.26 13.42
CA LEU A 54 -8.43 -10.68 13.09
C LEU A 54 -7.78 -11.59 14.14
N LYS A 55 -6.59 -11.26 14.63
CA LYS A 55 -5.92 -12.02 15.70
C LYS A 55 -6.75 -12.01 17.00
N LYS A 56 -7.35 -10.86 17.36
CA LYS A 56 -8.24 -10.76 18.53
C LYS A 56 -9.52 -11.57 18.35
N LEU A 57 -10.15 -11.46 17.18
CA LEU A 57 -11.38 -12.18 16.85
C LEU A 57 -11.15 -13.69 16.88
N LYS A 58 -10.04 -14.16 16.31
CA LYS A 58 -9.61 -15.56 16.42
C LYS A 58 -9.47 -15.99 17.89
N GLY A 59 -8.79 -15.20 18.72
CA GLY A 59 -8.65 -15.51 20.15
C GLY A 59 -10.00 -15.60 20.89
N GLN A 60 -10.97 -14.75 20.53
CA GLN A 60 -12.32 -14.83 21.09
C GLN A 60 -13.10 -16.05 20.58
N ALA A 61 -12.99 -16.37 19.30
CA ALA A 61 -13.63 -17.54 18.71
C ALA A 61 -13.07 -18.84 19.30
N ASP A 62 -11.74 -18.95 19.46
CA ASP A 62 -11.09 -20.13 20.02
C ASP A 62 -11.52 -20.37 21.50
N VAL A 63 -11.85 -19.31 22.25
CA VAL A 63 -12.34 -19.40 23.65
C VAL A 63 -13.84 -19.73 23.73
N ASN A 64 -14.65 -19.10 22.89
CA ASN A 64 -16.11 -19.21 22.96
C ASN A 64 -16.67 -20.40 22.16
N ASP A 65 -15.93 -20.90 21.17
CA ASP A 65 -16.33 -21.99 20.27
C ASP A 65 -15.31 -23.15 20.29
N ALA A 66 -15.26 -23.84 21.43
CA ALA A 66 -14.49 -25.08 21.59
C ALA A 66 -14.80 -26.18 20.54
N PRO A 67 -16.06 -26.42 20.09
CA PRO A 67 -16.32 -27.40 19.03
C PRO A 67 -15.81 -26.94 17.65
N GLY A 68 -15.93 -25.64 17.31
CA GLY A 68 -15.35 -25.09 16.09
C GLY A 68 -13.84 -25.24 16.03
N LEU A 69 -13.13 -24.96 17.14
CA LEU A 69 -11.68 -25.15 17.24
C LEU A 69 -11.26 -26.60 16.96
N LYS A 70 -11.98 -27.58 17.54
CA LYS A 70 -11.72 -29.00 17.29
C LYS A 70 -11.95 -29.37 15.82
N SER A 71 -12.99 -28.83 15.19
CA SER A 71 -13.26 -29.05 13.77
C SER A 71 -12.13 -28.52 12.88
N HIS A 72 -11.60 -27.33 13.18
CA HIS A 72 -10.48 -26.75 12.44
C HIS A 72 -9.19 -27.57 12.57
N VAL A 73 -8.85 -27.99 13.79
CA VAL A 73 -7.66 -28.84 14.02
C VAL A 73 -7.80 -30.18 13.30
N ASN A 74 -8.98 -30.80 13.34
CA ASN A 74 -9.22 -32.08 12.65
C ASN A 74 -9.13 -31.94 11.13
N HIS A 75 -9.68 -30.86 10.56
CA HIS A 75 -9.56 -30.55 9.15
C HIS A 75 -8.09 -30.37 8.74
N ASP A 76 -7.29 -29.67 9.56
CA ASP A 76 -5.87 -29.47 9.28
C ASP A 76 -5.07 -30.78 9.37
N VAL A 77 -5.39 -31.66 10.33
CA VAL A 77 -4.80 -33.01 10.42
C VAL A 77 -5.16 -33.86 9.20
N GLN A 78 -6.40 -33.77 8.70
CA GLN A 78 -6.82 -34.48 7.50
C GLN A 78 -6.09 -33.97 6.26
N GLY A 79 -6.01 -32.65 6.08
CA GLY A 79 -5.26 -32.04 4.99
C GLY A 79 -3.78 -32.46 4.99
N LEU A 80 -3.14 -32.56 6.15
CA LEU A 80 -1.75 -33.05 6.26
C LEU A 80 -1.61 -34.53 5.87
N LYS A 81 -2.64 -35.36 6.09
CA LYS A 81 -2.64 -36.78 5.71
C LYS A 81 -2.89 -37.00 4.22
N GLU A 82 -3.58 -36.07 3.56
CA GLU A 82 -3.89 -36.14 2.13
C GLU A 82 -2.68 -35.81 1.23
N ILE A 83 -1.64 -35.18 1.77
CA ILE A 83 -0.43 -34.84 1.03
C ILE A 83 0.37 -36.11 0.72
N THR A 84 0.27 -36.59 -0.51
CA THR A 84 1.00 -37.77 -0.99
C THR A 84 2.52 -37.54 -0.92
N GLY A 85 3.25 -38.45 -0.27
CA GLY A 85 4.71 -38.39 -0.14
C GLY A 85 5.23 -37.76 1.17
N LEU A 86 4.33 -37.25 2.02
CA LEU A 86 4.68 -36.65 3.30
C LEU A 86 4.45 -37.63 4.46
N ASN A 87 5.48 -38.39 4.84
CA ASN A 87 5.43 -39.26 6.02
C ASN A 87 5.89 -38.48 7.26
N LEU A 88 4.98 -37.74 7.89
CA LEU A 88 5.26 -37.05 9.14
C LEU A 88 4.97 -37.94 10.35
N SER A 89 5.85 -37.90 11.35
CA SER A 89 5.52 -38.44 12.67
C SER A 89 4.41 -37.61 13.33
N GLN A 90 3.67 -38.20 14.26
CA GLN A 90 2.62 -37.49 14.99
C GLN A 90 3.18 -36.26 15.73
N GLU A 91 4.42 -36.33 16.21
CA GLU A 91 5.12 -35.21 16.84
C GLU A 91 5.37 -34.06 15.87
N GLN A 92 5.78 -34.36 14.63
CA GLN A 92 5.98 -33.36 13.59
C GLN A 92 4.67 -32.70 13.15
N VAL A 93 3.59 -33.49 13.04
CA VAL A 93 2.24 -32.96 12.77
C VAL A 93 1.81 -31.99 13.88
N ASN A 94 1.98 -32.39 15.14
CA ASN A 94 1.64 -31.55 16.29
C ASN A 94 2.50 -30.27 16.32
N ALA A 95 3.80 -30.35 15.99
CA ALA A 95 4.67 -29.18 15.92
C ALA A 95 4.26 -28.21 14.81
N LEU A 96 3.86 -28.71 13.64
CA LEU A 96 3.37 -27.88 12.52
C LEU A 96 2.04 -27.21 12.84
N LEU A 97 1.10 -27.95 13.45
CA LEU A 97 -0.17 -27.39 13.89
C LEU A 97 0.04 -26.33 14.97
N LYS A 98 0.94 -26.57 15.90
CA LYS A 98 1.30 -25.58 16.93
C LYS A 98 1.90 -24.33 16.29
N TRP A 99 2.84 -24.49 15.36
CA TRP A 99 3.45 -23.36 14.62
C TRP A 99 2.40 -22.52 13.89
N LYS A 100 1.47 -23.16 13.17
CA LYS A 100 0.37 -22.50 12.44
C LYS A 100 -0.57 -21.70 13.35
N HIS A 101 -0.81 -22.18 14.57
CA HIS A 101 -1.73 -21.49 15.50
C HIS A 101 -1.06 -20.38 16.31
N GLU A 102 0.26 -20.43 16.49
CA GLU A 102 1.02 -19.43 17.26
C GLU A 102 1.46 -18.21 16.43
N HIS A 103 1.70 -18.38 15.12
CA HIS A 103 2.22 -17.35 14.21
C HIS A 103 1.14 -16.84 13.24
#